data_AF-A0A5P2H9Z1-F1
#
_entry.id   AF-A0A5P2H9Z1-F1
#
_cell.length_a   1.000
_cell.length_b   1.000
_cell.length_c   1.000
_cell.angle_alpha   90.00
_cell.angle_beta   90.00
_cell.angle_gamma   90.00
#
_symmetry.space_group_name_H-M   'P 1'
#
loop_
_entity.id
_entity.type
_entity.pdbx_description
1 polymer ?
#
loop_
_entity_poly.entity_id
_entity_poly.type
_entity_poly.pdbx_seq_one_letter_code
_entity_poly.pdbx_strand_id
1 'polypeptide(L)'
;MIAVGTGADNEFHMQIDGIPHLFRDEGDRVVHFVAEFDRRIRHTAFGNKLLPDVVPRWSKVRTYDQPGVTPQKVAEDVVRDARMQSIQPARKSAQPETQPSGAARDEYAVAQPHVKPRAAEASSSNYTVGKLVEWGEMEFPNRKPKPGGKPTYTSFAVKLETSAGEKVLQGEGLKDVLASAHCELGERVGIRRLHKEKVPAFDQKTGRPIIDRATNQQKLWDRWVWSINRIH
;
A
#
# COMPACT_ATOMS: atom_id res chain seq x y z
N MET A 1 23.91 -22.68 5.89
CA MET A 1 22.67 -21.88 5.77
C MET A 1 23.04 -20.67 4.93
N ILE A 2 22.42 -20.49 3.76
CA ILE A 2 22.77 -19.38 2.86
C ILE A 2 22.16 -18.11 3.44
N ALA A 3 22.99 -17.11 3.74
CA ALA A 3 22.52 -15.82 4.23
C ALA A 3 21.75 -15.09 3.11
N VAL A 4 20.54 -14.64 3.43
CA VAL A 4 19.64 -13.89 2.53
C VAL A 4 19.25 -12.57 3.17
N GLY A 5 19.09 -11.52 2.37
CA GLY A 5 18.79 -10.17 2.84
C GLY A 5 20.02 -9.42 3.32
N THR A 6 21.17 -9.72 2.72
CA THR A 6 22.45 -9.05 3.00
C THR A 6 22.69 -7.84 2.09
N GLY A 7 21.86 -7.68 1.05
CA GLY A 7 22.04 -6.65 0.02
C GLY A 7 23.13 -7.02 -0.99
N ALA A 8 23.38 -8.33 -1.18
CA ALA A 8 24.33 -8.82 -2.17
C ALA A 8 23.84 -8.51 -3.60
N ASP A 9 24.75 -8.41 -4.57
CA ASP A 9 24.44 -8.04 -5.96
C ASP A 9 23.47 -9.01 -6.66
N ASN A 10 23.35 -10.23 -6.14
CA ASN A 10 22.40 -11.23 -6.62
C ASN A 10 21.03 -11.17 -5.92
N GLU A 11 20.75 -10.13 -5.12
CA GLU A 11 19.49 -9.91 -4.43
C GLU A 11 18.79 -8.65 -4.98
N PHE A 12 17.54 -8.81 -5.38
CA PHE A 12 16.66 -7.71 -5.76
C PHE A 12 15.57 -7.52 -4.69
N HIS A 13 15.51 -6.34 -4.09
CA HIS A 13 14.61 -6.02 -2.99
C HIS A 13 13.54 -5.04 -3.47
N MET A 14 12.29 -5.26 -3.04
CA MET A 14 11.20 -4.32 -3.32
C MET A 14 10.10 -4.42 -2.27
N GLN A 15 9.18 -3.46 -2.25
CA GLN A 15 8.01 -3.49 -1.37
C GLN A 15 6.74 -3.69 -2.19
N ILE A 16 5.91 -4.67 -1.82
CA ILE A 16 4.61 -4.97 -2.44
C ILE A 16 3.57 -4.96 -1.34
N ASP A 17 2.54 -4.12 -1.47
CA ASP A 17 1.47 -3.95 -0.47
C ASP A 17 1.97 -3.72 0.97
N GLY A 18 3.08 -2.99 1.10
CA GLY A 18 3.68 -2.69 2.40
C GLY A 18 4.61 -3.78 2.94
N ILE A 19 4.68 -4.94 2.30
CA ILE A 19 5.51 -6.08 2.70
C ILE A 19 6.82 -6.06 1.91
N PRO A 20 7.99 -6.20 2.54
CA PRO A 20 9.26 -6.37 1.83
C PRO A 20 9.37 -7.75 1.16
N HIS A 21 9.76 -7.75 -0.11
CA HIS A 21 10.01 -8.91 -0.95
C HIS A 21 11.49 -8.92 -1.37
N LEU A 22 12.07 -10.11 -1.41
CA LEU A 22 13.44 -10.35 -1.86
C LEU A 22 13.44 -11.42 -2.94
N PHE A 23 14.06 -11.13 -4.07
CA PHE A 23 14.23 -12.04 -5.19
C PHE A 23 15.72 -12.28 -5.37
N ARG A 24 16.16 -13.50 -5.10
CA ARG A 24 17.57 -13.88 -5.20
C ARG A 24 17.82 -14.62 -6.50
N ASP A 25 18.79 -14.14 -7.27
CA ASP A 25 19.33 -14.84 -8.42
C ASP A 25 20.29 -15.95 -7.97
N GLU A 26 20.01 -17.18 -8.37
CA GLU A 26 20.89 -18.34 -8.19
C GLU A 26 21.46 -18.86 -9.53
N GLY A 27 21.31 -18.08 -10.60
CA GLY A 27 21.86 -18.32 -11.94
C GLY A 27 20.88 -19.01 -12.88
N ASP A 28 20.40 -20.21 -12.53
CA ASP A 28 19.40 -20.95 -13.32
C ASP A 28 17.96 -20.73 -12.83
N ARG A 29 17.81 -20.08 -11.67
CA ARG A 29 16.55 -19.90 -10.98
C ARG A 29 16.56 -18.63 -10.16
N VAL A 30 15.37 -18.10 -9.92
CA VAL A 30 15.13 -17.01 -8.97
C VAL A 30 14.35 -17.54 -7.79
N VAL A 31 14.83 -17.28 -6.59
CA VAL A 31 14.13 -17.64 -5.35
C VAL A 31 13.48 -16.39 -4.76
N HIS A 32 12.18 -16.46 -4.53
CA HIS A 32 11.39 -15.38 -3.95
C HIS A 32 11.16 -15.61 -2.46
N PHE A 33 11.45 -14.59 -1.67
CA PHE A 33 11.24 -14.52 -0.24
C PHE A 33 10.38 -13.31 0.13
N VAL A 34 9.71 -13.43 1.27
CA VAL A 34 8.95 -12.35 1.90
C VAL A 34 9.47 -12.14 3.32
N ALA A 35 9.54 -10.88 3.74
CA ALA A 35 9.92 -10.51 5.09
C ALA A 35 8.79 -10.78 6.08
N GLU A 36 9.10 -11.56 7.11
CA GLU A 36 8.26 -11.82 8.27
C GLU A 36 8.90 -11.18 9.50
N PHE A 37 8.16 -10.31 10.19
CA PHE A 37 8.64 -9.66 11.41
C PHE A 37 8.04 -10.32 12.64
N ASP A 38 8.89 -10.98 13.42
CA ASP A 38 8.47 -11.55 14.69
C ASP A 38 8.06 -10.42 15.65
N ARG A 39 6.97 -10.62 16.39
CA ARG A 39 6.49 -9.63 17.36
C ARG A 39 6.97 -9.99 18.75
N ARG A 40 7.62 -9.04 19.42
CA ARG A 40 8.12 -9.23 20.79
C ARG A 40 7.61 -8.13 21.71
N ILE A 41 7.36 -8.50 22.96
CA ILE A 41 7.08 -7.52 24.00
C ILE A 41 8.38 -6.77 24.27
N ARG A 42 8.37 -5.47 24.04
CA ARG A 42 9.47 -4.57 24.39
C ARG A 42 9.02 -3.61 25.48
N HIS A 43 9.89 -3.42 26.45
CA HIS A 43 9.69 -2.41 27.48
C HIS A 43 9.98 -1.03 26.89
N THR A 44 9.03 -0.11 26.99
CA THR A 44 9.15 1.26 26.52
C THR A 44 8.80 2.23 27.64
N ALA A 45 9.12 3.52 27.49
CA ALA A 45 8.72 4.57 28.42
C ALA A 45 7.19 4.67 28.63
N PHE A 46 6.39 4.08 27.72
CA PHE A 46 4.93 4.01 27.79
C PHE A 46 4.42 2.62 28.22
N GLY A 47 5.27 1.84 28.89
CA GLY A 47 5.00 0.47 29.33
C GLY A 47 5.38 -0.58 28.29
N ASN A 48 4.92 -1.81 28.53
CA ASN A 48 5.20 -2.95 27.66
C ASN A 48 4.37 -2.84 26.36
N LYS A 49 5.04 -2.84 25.21
CA LYS A 49 4.42 -2.77 23.88
C LYS A 49 4.81 -3.99 23.07
N LEU A 50 3.85 -4.58 22.37
CA LEU A 50 4.12 -5.61 21.38
C LEU A 50 4.59 -4.92 20.10
N LEU A 51 5.89 -4.97 19.83
CA LEU A 51 6.50 -4.33 18.68
C LEU A 51 7.03 -5.39 17.72
N PRO A 52 6.92 -5.19 16.39
CA PRO A 52 7.66 -6.02 15.44
C PRO A 52 9.16 -5.84 15.66
N ASP A 53 9.94 -6.89 15.45
CA ASP A 53 11.39 -6.80 15.38
C ASP A 53 11.81 -5.93 14.20
N VAL A 54 12.99 -5.33 14.31
CA VAL A 54 13.54 -4.43 13.28
C VAL A 54 14.19 -5.21 12.14
N VAL A 55 14.61 -6.45 12.43
CA VAL A 55 15.23 -7.36 11.47
C VAL A 55 14.19 -8.41 11.08
N PRO A 56 13.82 -8.53 9.79
CA PRO A 56 12.89 -9.57 9.36
C PRO A 56 13.58 -10.93 9.34
N ARG A 57 12.80 -11.99 9.49
CA ARG A 57 13.16 -13.29 8.94
C ARG A 57 12.67 -13.37 7.49
N TRP A 58 13.48 -13.97 6.63
CA TRP A 58 13.10 -14.21 5.25
C TRP A 58 12.44 -15.58 5.11
N SER A 59 11.19 -15.57 4.64
CA SER A 59 10.39 -16.77 4.41
C SER A 59 10.32 -17.04 2.92
N LYS A 60 10.71 -18.26 2.50
CA LYS A 60 10.71 -18.64 1.08
C LYS A 60 9.27 -18.85 0.61
N VAL A 61 8.86 -18.07 -0.40
CA VAL A 61 7.53 -18.16 -1.00
C VAL A 61 7.53 -19.14 -2.17
N ARG A 62 8.43 -18.93 -3.13
CA ARG A 62 8.45 -19.69 -4.38
C ARG A 62 9.83 -19.72 -5.04
N THR A 63 10.05 -20.69 -5.91
CA THR A 63 11.20 -20.74 -6.82
C THR A 63 10.69 -20.67 -8.26
N TYR A 64 11.37 -19.89 -9.08
CA TYR A 64 11.08 -19.69 -10.50
C TYR A 64 12.27 -20.20 -11.29
N ASP A 65 12.06 -21.23 -12.11
CA ASP A 65 13.08 -22.03 -12.79
C ASP A 65 12.91 -21.99 -14.32
N GLN A 66 12.28 -20.93 -14.84
CA GLN A 66 12.08 -20.75 -16.27
C GLN A 66 13.38 -20.31 -16.97
N PRO A 67 13.65 -20.74 -18.20
CA PRO A 67 14.83 -20.30 -18.95
C PRO A 67 14.89 -18.77 -19.10
N GLY A 68 16.04 -18.18 -18.76
CA GLY A 68 16.24 -16.72 -18.81
C GLY A 68 15.41 -15.94 -17.78
N VAL A 69 14.99 -16.59 -16.70
CA VAL A 69 14.34 -15.93 -15.57
C VAL A 69 15.32 -14.97 -14.88
N THR A 70 14.86 -13.75 -14.62
CA THR A 70 15.64 -12.74 -13.88
C THR A 70 14.84 -12.26 -12.68
N PRO A 71 15.50 -11.81 -11.58
CA PRO A 71 14.81 -11.31 -10.41
C PRO A 71 13.79 -10.20 -10.72
N GLN A 72 14.14 -9.31 -11.65
CA GLN A 72 13.27 -8.21 -12.08
C GLN A 72 11.99 -8.71 -12.79
N LYS A 73 12.11 -9.68 -13.70
CA LYS A 73 10.94 -10.23 -14.42
C LYS A 73 9.98 -10.93 -13.45
N VAL A 74 10.53 -11.69 -12.50
CA VAL A 74 9.74 -12.35 -11.45
C VAL A 74 9.07 -11.32 -10.55
N ALA A 75 9.78 -10.27 -10.15
CA ALA A 75 9.23 -9.17 -9.37
C ALA A 75 8.05 -8.49 -10.07
N GLU A 76 8.18 -8.20 -11.37
CA GLU A 76 7.10 -7.62 -12.19
C GLU A 76 5.87 -8.53 -12.25
N ASP A 77 6.07 -9.84 -12.46
CA ASP A 77 4.99 -10.82 -12.45
C ASP A 77 4.30 -10.91 -11.08
N VAL A 78 5.06 -10.91 -9.98
CA VAL A 78 4.49 -10.93 -8.62
C VAL A 78 3.70 -9.66 -8.33
N VAL A 79 4.17 -8.48 -8.75
CA VAL A 79 3.39 -7.23 -8.65
C VAL A 79 2.12 -7.30 -9.47
N ARG A 80 2.17 -7.85 -10.69
CA ARG A 80 1.00 -8.02 -11.55
C ARG A 80 -0.02 -8.95 -10.91
N ASP A 81 0.42 -10.06 -10.36
CA ASP A 81 -0.44 -11.06 -9.72
C ASP A 81 -1.07 -10.50 -8.43
N ALA A 82 -0.31 -9.75 -7.60
CA ALA A 82 -0.84 -9.07 -6.42
C ALA A 82 -1.92 -8.02 -6.78
N ARG A 83 -1.71 -7.29 -7.88
CA ARG A 83 -2.73 -6.37 -8.44
C ARG A 83 -3.98 -7.10 -8.93
N MET A 84 -3.86 -8.32 -9.45
CA MET A 84 -5.01 -9.12 -9.88
C MET A 84 -5.75 -9.76 -8.70
N GLN A 85 -5.03 -10.20 -7.67
CA GLN A 85 -5.64 -10.78 -6.46
C GLN A 85 -6.36 -9.74 -5.60
N SER A 86 -5.85 -8.51 -5.52
CA SER A 86 -6.51 -7.40 -4.80
C SER A 86 -7.82 -6.91 -5.45
N ILE A 87 -8.11 -7.33 -6.69
CA ILE A 87 -9.38 -7.04 -7.40
C ILE A 87 -10.44 -8.12 -7.12
N GLN A 88 -10.07 -9.26 -6.52
CA GLN A 88 -11.04 -10.26 -6.09
C GLN A 88 -11.54 -9.94 -4.67
N PRO A 89 -12.85 -9.73 -4.44
CA PRO A 89 -13.36 -9.67 -3.08
C PRO A 89 -13.06 -10.99 -2.40
N ALA A 90 -12.33 -10.92 -1.28
CA ALA A 90 -11.97 -12.05 -0.45
C ALA A 90 -13.21 -12.89 -0.10
N ARG A 91 -13.43 -13.98 -0.85
CA ARG A 91 -14.25 -15.09 -0.37
C ARG A 91 -13.42 -15.74 0.73
N LYS A 92 -13.81 -15.47 1.97
CA LYS A 92 -13.37 -16.20 3.15
C LYS A 92 -13.53 -17.70 2.87
N SER A 93 -12.42 -18.38 2.72
CA SER A 93 -12.34 -19.85 2.69
C SER A 93 -12.59 -20.37 4.10
N ALA A 94 -13.83 -20.75 4.38
CA ALA A 94 -14.12 -21.79 5.37
C ALA A 94 -13.92 -23.16 4.72
N GLN A 95 -13.45 -24.12 5.50
CA GLN A 95 -13.02 -25.47 5.12
C GLN A 95 -14.07 -26.30 4.34
N PRO A 96 -13.62 -27.36 3.62
CA PRO A 96 -14.49 -28.18 2.78
C PRO A 96 -15.08 -29.39 3.53
N GLU A 97 -16.38 -29.63 3.38
CA GLU A 97 -17.00 -30.94 3.53
C GLU A 97 -17.64 -31.38 2.20
N THR A 98 -16.95 -32.34 1.57
CA THR A 98 -17.41 -33.54 0.84
C THR A 98 -18.77 -33.56 0.11
N GLN A 99 -18.70 -33.43 -1.24
CA GLN A 99 -19.34 -34.24 -2.33
C GLN A 99 -20.89 -34.31 -2.51
N PRO A 100 -21.41 -34.80 -3.68
CA PRO A 100 -21.05 -34.53 -5.08
C PRO A 100 -22.28 -34.41 -6.03
N SER A 101 -21.99 -34.27 -7.34
CA SER A 101 -22.81 -34.58 -8.54
C SER A 101 -23.59 -33.45 -9.24
N GLY A 102 -23.46 -33.39 -10.58
CA GLY A 102 -24.37 -32.62 -11.44
C GLY A 102 -23.80 -32.04 -12.74
N ALA A 103 -23.56 -32.91 -13.72
CA ALA A 103 -23.35 -32.74 -15.17
C ALA A 103 -23.59 -31.38 -15.91
N ALA A 104 -22.62 -31.11 -16.82
CA ALA A 104 -22.73 -30.81 -18.26
C ALA A 104 -22.98 -29.37 -18.81
N ARG A 105 -22.02 -28.99 -19.70
CA ARG A 105 -22.11 -28.23 -21.00
C ARG A 105 -22.64 -26.78 -20.95
N ASP A 106 -22.19 -25.80 -21.73
CA ASP A 106 -21.48 -25.80 -23.02
C ASP A 106 -20.77 -24.43 -23.25
N GLU A 107 -19.91 -24.42 -24.27
CA GLU A 107 -19.10 -23.33 -24.83
C GLU A 107 -19.80 -21.97 -25.03
N TYR A 108 -19.08 -20.87 -24.76
CA TYR A 108 -18.97 -19.72 -25.68
C TYR A 108 -17.62 -19.02 -25.51
N ALA A 109 -16.75 -19.18 -26.52
CA ALA A 109 -15.57 -18.36 -26.74
C ALA A 109 -15.98 -16.97 -27.25
N VAL A 110 -15.51 -15.90 -26.62
CA VAL A 110 -15.44 -14.56 -27.25
C VAL A 110 -14.13 -13.89 -26.84
N ALA A 111 -13.47 -13.37 -27.87
CA ALA A 111 -12.09 -12.92 -27.90
C ALA A 111 -11.74 -11.77 -26.94
N GLN A 112 -10.52 -11.81 -26.43
CA GLN A 112 -9.82 -10.65 -25.91
C GLN A 112 -9.52 -9.67 -27.06
N PRO A 113 -9.74 -8.36 -26.89
CA PRO A 113 -8.92 -7.37 -27.55
C PRO A 113 -7.73 -7.04 -26.64
N HIS A 114 -6.55 -7.47 -27.08
CA HIS A 114 -5.27 -6.97 -26.61
C HIS A 114 -5.21 -5.44 -26.82
N VAL A 115 -5.26 -4.67 -25.73
CA VAL A 115 -4.96 -3.23 -25.79
C VAL A 115 -3.52 -3.02 -25.32
N LYS A 116 -2.65 -2.73 -26.29
CA LYS A 116 -1.25 -2.30 -26.10
C LYS A 116 -1.20 -1.03 -25.21
N PRO A 117 -0.13 -0.80 -24.44
CA PRO A 117 -0.06 0.30 -23.50
C PRO A 117 0.08 1.63 -24.25
N ARG A 118 -0.96 2.46 -24.20
CA ARG A 118 -0.88 3.84 -24.64
C ARG A 118 -0.28 4.66 -23.51
N ALA A 119 0.98 5.05 -23.67
CA ALA A 119 1.56 6.17 -22.95
C ALA A 119 0.71 7.42 -23.26
N ALA A 120 -0.19 7.77 -22.34
CA ALA A 120 -0.90 9.05 -22.32
C ALA A 120 -1.48 9.26 -20.93
N GLU A 121 -0.98 10.30 -20.27
CA GLU A 121 -1.50 11.01 -19.09
C GLU A 121 -2.91 10.62 -18.65
N ALA A 122 -3.01 9.72 -17.66
CA ALA A 122 -4.28 9.37 -17.04
C ALA A 122 -4.31 9.87 -15.59
N SER A 123 -4.48 11.18 -15.40
CA SER A 123 -4.94 11.70 -14.11
C SER A 123 -6.43 11.35 -13.94
N SER A 124 -6.74 10.16 -13.44
CA SER A 124 -8.11 9.83 -13.00
C SER A 124 -8.42 10.51 -11.65
N SER A 125 -9.69 10.65 -11.28
CA SER A 125 -10.09 11.27 -10.00
C SER A 125 -9.45 10.65 -8.76
N ASN A 126 -8.97 9.40 -8.86
CA ASN A 126 -8.31 8.65 -7.79
C ASN A 126 -6.81 8.43 -8.01
N TYR A 127 -6.22 8.86 -9.14
CA TYR A 127 -4.80 8.71 -9.43
C TYR A 127 -4.27 9.99 -10.07
N THR A 128 -3.32 10.64 -9.42
CA THR A 128 -2.74 11.91 -9.88
C THR A 128 -1.23 11.73 -10.06
N VAL A 129 -0.73 12.10 -11.23
CA VAL A 129 0.70 12.10 -11.54
C VAL A 129 1.16 13.54 -11.68
N GLY A 130 2.25 13.90 -11.01
CA GLY A 130 2.83 15.23 -11.10
C GLY A 130 4.19 15.32 -10.43
N LYS A 131 4.83 16.47 -10.59
CA LYS A 131 6.04 16.81 -9.87
C LYS A 131 5.67 17.22 -8.44
N LEU A 132 6.35 16.66 -7.46
CA LEU A 132 6.09 16.91 -6.05
C LEU A 132 6.65 18.28 -5.67
N VAL A 133 5.80 19.25 -5.37
CA VAL A 133 6.22 20.66 -5.16
C VAL A 133 6.33 21.01 -3.69
N GLU A 134 5.38 20.54 -2.89
CA GLU A 134 5.28 20.87 -1.47
C GLU A 134 4.40 19.83 -0.76
N TRP A 135 4.67 19.56 0.52
CA TRP A 135 3.77 18.81 1.39
C TRP A 135 3.82 19.38 2.82
N GLY A 136 2.72 19.24 3.55
CA GLY A 136 2.64 19.76 4.92
C GLY A 136 1.22 19.89 5.44
N GLU A 137 1.10 20.43 6.64
CA GLU A 137 -0.19 20.85 7.20
C GLU A 137 -0.69 22.10 6.47
N MET A 138 -1.89 22.04 5.90
CA MET A 138 -2.52 23.16 5.18
C MET A 138 -3.91 23.45 5.74
N GLU A 139 -4.37 24.69 5.62
CA GLU A 139 -5.72 25.09 6.03
C GLU A 139 -6.73 24.90 4.90
N PHE A 140 -7.82 24.23 5.22
CA PHE A 140 -8.93 23.96 4.29
C PHE A 140 -10.21 24.61 4.79
N PRO A 141 -11.05 25.16 3.90
CA PRO A 141 -12.34 25.72 4.29
C PRO A 141 -13.28 24.63 4.76
N ASN A 142 -13.93 24.87 5.90
CA ASN A 142 -14.94 23.98 6.43
C ASN A 142 -16.27 24.24 5.71
N ARG A 143 -16.65 23.34 4.79
CA ARG A 143 -17.90 23.48 4.01
C ARG A 143 -19.18 23.27 4.82
N LYS A 144 -19.07 22.73 6.04
CA LYS A 144 -20.20 22.53 6.97
C LYS A 144 -19.77 22.92 8.39
N PRO A 145 -19.58 24.21 8.67
CA PRO A 145 -19.23 24.66 10.01
C PRO A 145 -20.41 24.37 10.94
N LYS A 146 -20.12 23.80 12.10
CA LYS A 146 -21.11 23.73 13.18
C LYS A 146 -21.40 25.16 13.68
N PRO A 147 -22.58 25.45 14.27
CA PRO A 147 -22.83 26.73 14.92
C PRO A 147 -21.73 27.03 15.95
N GLY A 148 -21.00 28.15 15.78
CA GLY A 148 -19.84 28.50 16.61
C GLY A 148 -18.53 27.76 16.29
N GLY A 149 -18.47 26.99 15.20
CA GLY A 149 -17.28 26.28 14.75
C GLY A 149 -16.32 27.14 13.94
N LYS A 150 -15.05 26.71 13.83
CA LYS A 150 -14.04 27.40 13.03
C LYS A 150 -14.37 27.34 11.52
N PRO A 151 -14.10 28.43 10.77
CA PRO A 151 -14.33 28.49 9.32
C PRO A 151 -13.34 27.65 8.52
N THR A 152 -12.16 27.37 9.09
CA THR A 152 -11.12 26.52 8.50
C THR A 152 -10.76 25.38 9.44
N TYR A 153 -10.18 24.32 8.87
CA TYR A 153 -9.54 23.24 9.61
C TYR A 153 -8.21 22.89 8.96
N THR A 154 -7.25 22.45 9.77
CA THR A 154 -5.93 22.05 9.30
C THR A 154 -5.93 20.55 8.97
N SER A 155 -5.29 20.17 7.88
CA SER A 155 -5.09 18.77 7.49
C SER A 155 -3.81 18.66 6.68
N PHE A 156 -3.16 17.50 6.75
CA PHE A 156 -2.01 17.24 5.90
C PHE A 156 -2.41 17.15 4.41
N ALA A 157 -1.57 17.73 3.56
CA ALA A 157 -1.78 17.76 2.12
C ALA A 157 -0.47 17.76 1.34
N VAL A 158 -0.59 17.39 0.06
CA VAL A 158 0.48 17.30 -0.91
C VAL A 158 0.10 18.09 -2.16
N LYS A 159 1.01 18.93 -2.64
CA LYS A 159 0.88 19.70 -3.88
C LYS A 159 1.69 19.04 -4.98
N LEU A 160 1.01 18.75 -6.08
CA LEU A 160 1.60 18.20 -7.30
C LEU A 160 1.45 19.20 -8.43
N GLU A 161 2.54 19.51 -9.13
CA GLU A 161 2.50 20.19 -10.42
C GLU A 161 2.21 19.15 -11.51
N THR A 162 1.02 19.23 -12.09
CA THR A 162 0.57 18.35 -13.17
C THR A 162 0.56 19.11 -14.50
N SER A 163 0.40 18.41 -15.62
CA SER A 163 0.25 19.07 -16.94
C SER A 163 -1.00 19.96 -17.04
N ALA A 164 -1.98 19.77 -16.15
CA ALA A 164 -3.18 20.60 -16.03
C ALA A 164 -3.05 21.71 -14.95
N GLY A 165 -1.86 21.90 -14.37
CA GLY A 165 -1.60 22.85 -13.29
C GLY A 165 -1.42 22.21 -11.91
N GLU A 166 -1.36 23.05 -10.88
CA GLU A 166 -1.18 22.61 -9.49
C GLU A 166 -2.41 21.87 -8.96
N LYS A 167 -2.18 20.70 -8.34
CA LYS A 167 -3.21 19.87 -7.75
C LYS A 167 -2.88 19.52 -6.31
N VAL A 168 -3.81 19.84 -5.42
CA VAL A 168 -3.70 19.57 -3.98
C VAL A 168 -4.42 18.25 -3.66
N LEU A 169 -3.69 17.31 -3.06
CA LEU A 169 -4.23 16.07 -2.48
C LEU A 169 -4.26 16.21 -0.97
N GLN A 170 -5.41 15.96 -0.36
CA GLN A 170 -5.61 16.15 1.08
C GLN A 170 -5.87 14.82 1.79
N GLY A 171 -5.17 14.58 2.91
CA GLY A 171 -5.46 13.50 3.84
C GLY A 171 -4.28 13.06 4.70
N GLU A 172 -4.54 12.70 5.95
CA GLU A 172 -3.50 12.27 6.91
C GLU A 172 -2.68 11.06 6.44
N GLY A 173 -3.31 10.11 5.74
CA GLY A 173 -2.60 8.93 5.23
C GLY A 173 -1.53 9.24 4.17
N LEU A 174 -1.45 10.49 3.68
CA LEU A 174 -0.37 10.92 2.79
C LEU A 174 0.99 10.98 3.51
N LYS A 175 1.01 11.22 4.83
CA LYS A 175 2.24 11.22 5.64
C LYS A 175 2.94 9.87 5.57
N ASP A 176 2.17 8.80 5.78
CA ASP A 176 2.69 7.43 5.83
C ASP A 176 3.36 7.04 4.50
N VAL A 177 2.70 7.34 3.38
CA VAL A 177 3.20 6.95 2.07
C VAL A 177 4.42 7.78 1.64
N LEU A 178 4.43 9.09 1.94
CA LEU A 178 5.61 9.93 1.68
C LEU A 178 6.82 9.48 2.50
N ALA A 179 6.60 9.19 3.80
CA ALA A 179 7.65 8.68 4.68
C ALA A 179 8.20 7.33 4.19
N SER A 180 7.33 6.42 3.73
CA SER A 180 7.77 5.11 3.23
C SER A 180 8.50 5.15 1.89
N ALA A 181 8.15 6.09 1.02
CA ALA A 181 8.70 6.14 -0.34
C ALA A 181 9.98 6.96 -0.47
N HIS A 182 10.39 7.65 0.61
CA HIS A 182 11.55 8.53 0.66
C HIS A 182 11.58 9.52 -0.52
N CYS A 183 10.40 10.06 -0.88
CA CYS A 183 10.30 11.01 -1.97
C CYS A 183 10.93 12.34 -1.60
N GLU A 184 11.57 12.98 -2.58
CA GLU A 184 12.11 14.32 -2.45
C GLU A 184 11.25 15.36 -3.20
N LEU A 185 11.33 16.62 -2.77
CA LEU A 185 10.71 17.71 -3.52
C LEU A 185 11.37 17.81 -4.90
N GLY A 186 10.56 17.98 -5.93
CA GLY A 186 10.97 18.04 -7.32
C GLY A 186 10.90 16.70 -8.06
N GLU A 187 10.65 15.59 -7.37
CA GLU A 187 10.50 14.28 -8.00
C GLU A 187 9.13 14.12 -8.68
N ARG A 188 9.10 13.35 -9.77
CA ARG A 188 7.83 12.98 -10.42
C ARG A 188 7.24 11.76 -9.72
N VAL A 189 6.02 11.90 -9.21
CA VAL A 189 5.35 10.86 -8.42
C VAL A 189 3.93 10.62 -8.92
N GLY A 190 3.49 9.38 -8.82
CA GLY A 190 2.10 8.97 -9.02
C GLY A 190 1.45 8.66 -7.68
N ILE A 191 0.50 9.49 -7.25
CA ILE A 191 -0.24 9.31 -5.99
C ILE A 191 -1.63 8.80 -6.29
N ARG A 192 -1.99 7.67 -5.65
CA ARG A 192 -3.30 7.02 -5.76
C ARG A 192 -4.04 7.03 -4.44
N ARG A 193 -5.32 7.39 -4.46
CA ARG A 193 -6.25 7.16 -3.35
C ARG A 193 -6.82 5.75 -3.46
N LEU A 194 -6.66 4.94 -2.40
CA LEU A 194 -7.06 3.53 -2.39
C LEU A 194 -8.46 3.35 -1.81
N HIS A 195 -8.55 3.08 -0.51
CA HIS A 195 -9.80 2.83 0.19
C HIS A 195 -9.79 3.56 1.54
N LYS A 196 -10.92 3.53 2.24
CA LYS A 196 -11.00 4.03 3.62
C LYS A 196 -10.78 2.89 4.60
N GLU A 197 -9.97 3.13 5.60
CA GLU A 197 -9.80 2.24 6.75
C GLU A 197 -10.34 2.91 8.02
N LYS A 198 -10.67 2.08 9.02
CA LYS A 198 -11.08 2.54 10.34
C LYS A 198 -9.85 2.67 11.23
N VAL A 199 -9.50 3.89 11.62
CA VAL A 199 -8.39 4.15 12.55
C VAL A 199 -8.89 4.61 13.91
N PRO A 200 -8.21 4.27 15.02
CA PRO A 200 -8.57 4.77 16.33
C PRO A 200 -8.50 6.30 16.36
N ALA A 201 -9.55 6.94 16.83
CA ALA A 201 -9.64 8.38 16.94
C ALA A 201 -8.89 8.87 18.19
N PHE A 202 -8.07 9.90 17.99
CA PHE A 202 -7.34 10.59 19.06
C PHE A 202 -7.68 12.08 19.02
N ASP A 203 -7.77 12.69 20.19
CA ASP A 203 -7.92 14.13 20.31
C ASP A 203 -6.60 14.80 19.92
N GLN A 204 -6.65 15.69 18.91
CA GLN A 204 -5.44 16.31 18.35
C GLN A 204 -4.69 17.20 19.36
N LYS A 205 -5.34 17.72 20.41
CA LYS A 205 -4.69 18.59 21.41
C LYS A 205 -4.05 17.79 22.54
N THR A 206 -4.72 16.73 22.96
CA THR A 206 -4.35 15.97 24.16
C THR A 206 -3.71 14.62 23.85
N GLY A 207 -3.80 14.15 22.60
CA GLY A 207 -3.32 12.84 22.17
C GLY A 207 -4.11 11.66 22.77
N ARG A 208 -5.20 11.92 23.48
CA ARG A 208 -5.96 10.88 24.20
C ARG A 208 -6.96 10.19 23.26
N PRO A 209 -7.19 8.87 23.43
CA PRO A 209 -8.28 8.16 22.74
C PRO A 209 -9.62 8.87 22.93
N ILE A 210 -10.34 9.10 21.84
CA ILE A 210 -11.71 9.61 21.91
C ILE A 210 -12.62 8.42 22.17
N ILE A 211 -13.25 8.37 23.34
CA ILE A 211 -14.19 7.31 23.71
C ILE A 211 -15.61 7.73 23.35
N ASP A 212 -16.36 6.84 22.71
CA ASP A 212 -17.79 7.00 22.51
C ASP A 212 -18.53 6.77 23.82
N ARG A 213 -19.31 7.75 24.26
CA ARG A 213 -20.02 7.71 25.54
C ARG A 213 -21.14 6.67 25.57
N ALA A 214 -21.71 6.29 24.43
CA ALA A 214 -22.82 5.34 24.37
C ALA A 214 -22.33 3.88 24.43
N THR A 215 -21.21 3.57 23.77
CA THR A 215 -20.68 2.20 23.68
C THR A 215 -19.50 1.94 24.61
N ASN A 216 -18.95 2.98 25.23
CA ASN A 216 -17.71 2.94 26.02
C ASN A 216 -16.50 2.36 25.26
N GLN A 217 -16.55 2.38 23.93
CA GLN A 217 -15.46 1.93 23.05
C GLN A 217 -14.73 3.13 22.44
N GLN A 218 -13.47 2.92 22.05
CA GLN A 218 -12.74 3.95 21.32
C GLN A 218 -13.42 4.21 19.97
N LYS A 219 -13.71 5.48 19.69
CA LYS A 219 -14.27 5.92 18.43
C LYS A 219 -13.29 5.64 17.30
N LEU A 220 -13.80 5.14 16.18
CA LEU A 220 -13.02 4.92 14.96
C LEU A 220 -13.37 6.01 13.93
N TRP A 221 -12.36 6.55 13.27
CA TRP A 221 -12.51 7.48 12.15
C TRP A 221 -12.20 6.82 10.83
N ASP A 222 -12.84 7.30 9.77
CA ASP A 222 -12.44 6.95 8.42
C ASP A 222 -11.17 7.69 8.05
N ARG A 223 -10.11 6.96 7.71
CA ARG A 223 -8.89 7.50 7.11
C ARG A 223 -8.76 6.97 5.70
N TRP A 224 -8.42 7.85 4.75
CA TRP A 224 -8.06 7.41 3.41
C TRP A 224 -6.66 6.79 3.42
N VAL A 225 -6.56 5.58 2.89
CA VAL A 225 -5.30 4.92 2.55
C VAL A 225 -4.86 5.39 1.18
N TRP A 226 -3.57 5.68 1.06
CA TRP A 226 -2.94 6.18 -0.16
C TRP A 226 -1.87 5.20 -0.64
N SER A 227 -1.45 5.36 -1.89
CA SER A 227 -0.24 4.75 -2.44
C SER A 227 0.51 5.81 -3.22
N ILE A 228 1.84 5.76 -3.16
CA ILE A 228 2.73 6.61 -3.94
C ILE A 228 3.71 5.73 -4.71
N ASN A 229 4.02 6.11 -5.94
CA ASN A 229 5.05 5.49 -6.74
C ASN A 229 5.94 6.57 -7.34
N ARG A 230 7.26 6.41 -7.26
CA ARG A 230 8.21 7.26 -7.98
C ARG A 230 8.18 6.89 -9.46
N ILE A 231 8.21 7.91 -10.32
CA ILE A 231 8.19 7.74 -11.78
C ILE A 231 9.52 8.28 -12.29
N HIS A 232 10.35 7.35 -12.80
CA HIS A 232 11.63 7.65 -13.43
C HIS A 232 11.45 7.92 -14.93
#